data_AF-A0A2S2NZ97-F1
#
_entry.id   AF-A0A2S2NZ97-F1
#
_cell.length_a   1.000
_cell.length_b   1.000
_cell.length_c   1.000
_cell.angle_alpha   90.00
_cell.angle_beta   90.00
_cell.angle_gamma   90.00
#
_symmetry.space_group_name_H-M   'P 1'
#
loop_
_entity.id
_entity.type
_entity.pdbx_description
1 polymer ?
#
loop_
_entity_poly.entity_id
_entity_poly.type
_entity_poly.pdbx_seq_one_letter_code
_entity_poly.pdbx_strand_id
1 'polypeptide(L)'
;NIRQSASEMLTLIRYFGLLVGDFIPPEEPVWELYIVMRRVIDILISTSLTIDSCSMLQTMVAEMNELYLRYSNSHLKPKFHFLTHYHSMIRKFGPVINFWSMRYEAKHRISKISARSSFNRRNICLTLAIRHQLQLNEMFSKGKLNKSVIVGPQKE
;
A
#
# COMPACT_ATOMS: atom_id res chain seq x y z
N ASN A 1 1.83 19.64 7.77
CA ASN A 1 2.32 18.26 7.61
C ASN A 1 1.45 17.35 8.47
N ILE A 2 0.60 16.51 7.85
CA ILE A 2 -0.34 15.64 8.58
C ILE A 2 0.45 14.42 9.08
N ARG A 3 0.53 14.20 10.40
CA ARG A 3 1.23 13.04 10.99
C ARG A 3 0.32 11.81 10.94
N GLN A 4 0.35 11.08 9.84
CA GLN A 4 -0.42 9.84 9.63
C GLN A 4 0.46 8.72 9.05
N SER A 5 0.13 7.48 9.39
CA SER A 5 0.64 6.27 8.75
C SER A 5 0.08 6.09 7.35
N ALA A 6 0.71 5.22 6.54
CA ALA A 6 0.26 4.93 5.18
C ALA A 6 -1.19 4.37 5.15
N SER A 7 -1.56 3.52 6.10
CA SER A 7 -2.92 2.98 6.21
C SER A 7 -3.95 4.04 6.60
N GLU A 8 -3.59 4.97 7.49
CA GLU A 8 -4.45 6.08 7.87
C GLU A 8 -4.65 7.05 6.70
N MET A 9 -3.57 7.37 5.96
CA MET A 9 -3.65 8.21 4.77
C MET A 9 -4.51 7.57 3.66
N LEU A 10 -4.35 6.26 3.42
CA LEU A 10 -5.19 5.54 2.44
C LEU A 10 -6.67 5.58 2.84
N THR A 11 -6.96 5.43 4.13
CA THR A 11 -8.32 5.50 4.69
C THR A 11 -8.87 6.91 4.53
N LEU A 12 -8.10 7.93 4.87
CA LEU A 12 -8.48 9.34 4.68
C LEU A 12 -8.82 9.59 3.22
N ILE A 13 -7.92 9.29 2.28
CA ILE A 13 -8.16 9.51 0.85
C ILE A 13 -9.44 8.81 0.38
N ARG A 14 -9.69 7.58 0.86
CA ARG A 14 -10.88 6.80 0.50
C ARG A 14 -12.18 7.46 0.92
N TYR A 15 -12.22 8.02 2.12
CA TYR A 15 -13.45 8.59 2.70
C TYR A 15 -13.53 10.11 2.63
N PHE A 16 -12.46 10.81 2.22
CA PHE A 16 -12.44 12.26 2.19
C PHE A 16 -13.58 12.85 1.36
N GLY A 17 -13.82 12.31 0.16
CA GLY A 17 -14.96 12.68 -0.68
C GLY A 17 -16.32 12.51 -0.01
N LEU A 18 -16.48 11.50 0.84
CA LEU A 18 -17.72 11.28 1.60
C LEU A 18 -17.85 12.25 2.79
N LEU A 19 -16.74 12.65 3.39
CA LEU A 19 -16.72 13.48 4.60
C LEU A 19 -16.91 14.97 4.31
N VAL A 20 -16.42 15.44 3.16
CA VAL A 20 -16.41 16.88 2.84
C VAL A 20 -17.02 17.22 1.48
N GLY A 21 -17.38 16.23 0.65
CA GLY A 21 -17.77 16.47 -0.73
C GLY A 21 -19.03 17.32 -0.91
N ASP A 22 -19.93 17.29 0.07
CA ASP A 22 -21.15 18.11 0.15
C ASP A 22 -20.88 19.58 0.48
N PHE A 23 -19.73 19.89 1.09
CA PHE A 23 -19.30 21.25 1.40
C PHE A 23 -18.51 21.91 0.26
N ILE A 24 -18.23 21.18 -0.82
CA ILE A 24 -17.37 21.66 -1.89
C ILE A 24 -18.21 22.26 -3.02
N PRO A 25 -17.90 23.49 -3.46
CA PRO A 25 -18.60 24.11 -4.58
C PRO A 25 -18.51 23.25 -5.85
N PRO A 26 -19.58 23.16 -6.66
CA PRO A 26 -19.61 22.32 -7.87
C PRO A 26 -18.50 22.63 -8.89
N GLU A 27 -18.03 23.88 -8.92
CA GLU A 27 -17.04 24.38 -9.87
C GLU A 27 -15.64 24.50 -9.28
N GLU A 28 -15.36 23.88 -8.11
CA GLU A 28 -14.05 23.97 -7.48
C GLU A 28 -12.98 23.18 -8.28
N PRO A 29 -12.06 23.86 -8.99
CA PRO A 29 -11.15 23.20 -9.92
C PRO A 29 -10.14 22.28 -9.22
N VAL A 30 -9.78 22.57 -7.97
CA VAL A 30 -8.86 21.72 -7.19
C VAL A 30 -9.54 20.41 -6.78
N TRP A 31 -10.88 20.39 -6.70
CA TRP A 31 -11.62 19.18 -6.37
C TRP A 31 -11.57 18.15 -7.49
N GLU A 32 -11.55 18.60 -8.74
CA GLU A 32 -11.37 17.73 -9.91
C GLU A 32 -10.04 16.95 -9.82
N LEU A 33 -8.95 17.63 -9.43
CA LEU A 33 -7.67 16.98 -9.18
C LEU A 33 -7.78 15.87 -8.12
N TYR A 34 -8.52 16.10 -7.03
CA TYR A 34 -8.76 15.07 -6.01
C TYR A 34 -9.56 13.89 -6.59
N ILE A 35 -10.62 14.14 -7.36
CA ILE A 35 -11.45 13.09 -7.96
C ILE A 35 -10.62 12.23 -8.92
N VAL A 36 -9.83 12.83 -9.81
CA VAL A 36 -8.97 12.09 -10.76
C VAL A 36 -7.90 11.30 -10.00
N MET A 37 -7.23 11.91 -9.03
CA MET A 37 -6.26 11.22 -8.17
C MET A 37 -6.92 10.04 -7.44
N ARG A 38 -8.16 10.19 -6.97
CA ARG A 38 -8.90 9.14 -6.27
C ARG A 38 -9.20 7.96 -7.17
N ARG A 39 -9.62 8.21 -8.42
CA ARG A 39 -9.88 7.19 -9.45
C ARG A 39 -8.60 6.43 -9.83
N VAL A 40 -7.51 7.15 -10.01
CA VAL A 40 -6.18 6.55 -10.21
C VAL A 40 -5.86 5.60 -9.06
N ILE A 41 -5.98 6.06 -7.81
CA ILE A 41 -5.73 5.22 -6.64
C ILE A 41 -6.62 3.99 -6.63
N ASP A 42 -7.90 4.08 -7.01
CA ASP A 42 -8.82 2.94 -7.08
C ASP A 42 -8.34 1.84 -8.02
N ILE A 43 -7.80 2.19 -9.18
CA ILE A 43 -7.20 1.22 -10.10
C ILE A 43 -5.97 0.57 -9.45
N LEU A 44 -5.09 1.37 -8.82
CA LEU A 44 -3.85 0.86 -8.21
C LEU A 44 -4.10 -0.11 -7.06
N ILE A 45 -5.18 0.08 -6.30
CA ILE A 45 -5.52 -0.79 -5.17
C ILE A 45 -6.34 -2.02 -5.55
N SER A 46 -6.77 -2.13 -6.81
CA SER A 46 -7.55 -3.28 -7.26
C SER A 46 -6.68 -4.55 -7.27
N THR A 47 -7.22 -5.66 -6.79
CA THR A 47 -6.54 -6.97 -6.77
C THR A 47 -6.64 -7.71 -8.10
N SER A 48 -7.49 -7.23 -9.02
CA SER A 48 -7.67 -7.78 -10.36
C SER A 48 -7.94 -6.65 -11.34
N LEU A 49 -7.31 -6.70 -12.51
CA LEU A 49 -7.35 -5.63 -13.50
C LEU A 49 -7.49 -6.23 -14.89
N THR A 50 -8.23 -5.52 -15.75
CA THR A 50 -8.33 -5.86 -17.18
C THR A 50 -7.25 -5.14 -17.98
N ILE A 51 -7.06 -5.55 -19.23
CA ILE A 51 -6.14 -4.87 -20.16
C ILE A 51 -6.60 -3.42 -20.37
N ASP A 52 -7.90 -3.20 -20.51
CA ASP A 52 -8.48 -1.87 -20.70
C ASP A 52 -8.24 -0.95 -19.49
N SER A 53 -8.22 -1.52 -18.28
CA SER A 53 -7.86 -0.79 -17.06
C SER A 53 -6.43 -0.20 -17.13
N CYS A 54 -5.51 -0.84 -17.87
CA CYS A 54 -4.15 -0.32 -18.06
C CYS A 54 -4.15 0.92 -18.95
N SER A 55 -4.88 0.88 -20.07
CA SER A 55 -5.04 2.02 -20.98
C SER A 55 -5.74 3.18 -20.27
N MET A 56 -6.81 2.89 -19.51
CA MET A 56 -7.52 3.88 -18.70
C MET A 56 -6.61 4.54 -17.66
N LEU A 57 -5.77 3.75 -16.97
CA LEU A 57 -4.81 4.28 -16.02
C LEU A 57 -3.82 5.25 -16.68
N GLN A 58 -3.33 4.94 -17.88
CA GLN A 58 -2.41 5.81 -18.60
C GLN A 58 -3.03 7.19 -18.86
N THR A 59 -4.27 7.22 -19.35
CA THR A 59 -5.01 8.47 -19.59
C THR A 59 -5.26 9.24 -18.30
N MET A 60 -5.76 8.57 -17.26
CA MET A 60 -6.06 9.20 -15.97
C MET A 60 -4.82 9.78 -15.28
N VAL A 61 -3.67 9.12 -15.40
CA VAL A 61 -2.40 9.62 -14.83
C VAL A 61 -1.92 10.86 -15.59
N ALA A 62 -2.07 10.90 -16.91
CA ALA A 62 -1.74 12.09 -17.71
C ALA A 62 -2.61 13.28 -17.30
N GLU A 63 -3.92 13.08 -17.22
CA GLU A 63 -4.90 14.09 -16.77
C GLU A 63 -4.59 14.58 -15.34
N MET A 64 -4.35 13.65 -14.40
CA MET A 64 -3.97 14.00 -13.03
C MET A 64 -2.70 14.86 -12.97
N ASN A 65 -1.69 14.51 -13.77
CA ASN A 65 -0.43 15.24 -13.80
C ASN A 65 -0.60 16.64 -14.41
N GLU A 66 -1.42 16.78 -15.44
CA GLU A 66 -1.77 18.08 -16.04
C GLU A 66 -2.45 19.00 -15.01
N LEU A 67 -3.50 18.50 -14.35
CA LEU A 67 -4.20 19.25 -13.29
C LEU A 67 -3.25 19.59 -12.13
N TYR A 68 -2.39 18.65 -11.73
CA TYR A 68 -1.41 18.88 -10.67
C TYR A 68 -0.45 20.01 -11.03
N LEU A 69 0.11 20.01 -12.25
CA LEU A 69 1.02 21.07 -12.71
C LEU A 69 0.31 22.42 -12.78
N ARG A 70 -0.93 22.43 -13.29
CA ARG A 70 -1.77 23.63 -13.41
C ARG A 70 -2.03 24.28 -12.06
N TYR A 71 -2.42 23.52 -11.04
CA TYR A 71 -2.83 24.08 -9.74
C TYR A 71 -1.69 24.21 -8.72
N SER A 72 -0.65 23.38 -8.81
CA SER A 72 0.46 23.47 -7.85
C SER A 72 1.49 24.54 -8.22
N ASN A 73 1.48 25.04 -9.47
CA ASN A 73 2.49 25.94 -10.03
C ASN A 73 3.93 25.47 -9.71
N SER A 74 4.14 24.15 -9.75
CA SER A 74 5.36 23.48 -9.30
C SER A 74 5.73 22.35 -10.24
N HIS A 75 6.84 21.69 -9.93
CA HIS A 75 7.35 20.58 -10.73
C HIS A 75 6.67 19.28 -10.37
N LEU A 76 6.60 18.37 -11.34
CA LEU A 76 6.09 17.03 -11.12
C LEU A 76 6.97 16.29 -10.12
N LYS A 77 6.38 15.85 -9.00
CA LYS A 77 7.12 15.09 -7.99
C LYS A 77 7.53 13.72 -8.56
N PRO A 78 8.67 13.13 -8.13
CA PRO A 78 9.10 11.81 -8.59
C PRO A 78 8.02 10.73 -8.48
N LYS A 79 7.19 10.77 -7.43
CA LYS A 79 6.07 9.82 -7.26
C LYS A 79 5.07 9.86 -8.42
N PHE A 80 4.73 11.05 -8.90
CA PHE A 80 3.81 11.24 -10.01
C PHE A 80 4.46 10.91 -11.36
N HIS A 81 5.76 11.15 -11.49
CA HIS A 81 6.52 10.70 -12.66
C HIS A 81 6.56 9.17 -12.75
N PHE A 82 6.92 8.47 -11.67
CA PHE A 82 6.96 7.00 -11.67
C PHE A 82 5.61 6.36 -11.97
N LEU A 83 4.52 7.02 -11.57
CA LEU A 83 3.17 6.56 -11.87
C LEU A 83 2.87 6.49 -13.36
N THR A 84 3.53 7.30 -14.20
CA THR A 84 3.40 7.23 -15.66
C THR A 84 3.87 5.89 -16.23
N HIS A 85 4.67 5.11 -15.50
CA HIS A 85 5.11 3.77 -15.91
C HIS A 85 4.21 2.65 -15.40
N TYR A 86 3.26 2.94 -14.52
CA TYR A 86 2.48 1.90 -13.85
C TYR A 86 1.57 1.13 -14.81
N HIS A 87 1.02 1.77 -15.85
CA HIS A 87 0.23 1.05 -16.86
C HIS A 87 1.04 -0.08 -17.54
N SER A 88 2.30 0.19 -17.87
CA SER A 88 3.20 -0.80 -18.48
C SER A 88 3.61 -1.89 -17.49
N MET A 89 3.86 -1.52 -16.24
CA MET A 89 4.18 -2.47 -15.17
C MET A 89 3.01 -3.40 -14.86
N ILE A 90 1.80 -2.85 -14.74
CA ILE A 90 0.59 -3.64 -14.48
C ILE A 90 0.33 -4.61 -15.63
N ARG A 91 0.50 -4.17 -16.88
CA ARG A 91 0.34 -5.06 -18.04
C ARG A 91 1.33 -6.23 -18.03
N LYS A 92 2.55 -6.01 -17.54
CA LYS A 92 3.62 -7.03 -17.54
C LYS A 92 3.58 -7.96 -16.32
N PHE A 93 3.29 -7.41 -15.14
CA PHE A 93 3.44 -8.11 -13.86
C PHE A 93 2.11 -8.34 -13.13
N GLY A 94 1.01 -7.76 -13.61
CA GLY A 94 -0.29 -7.79 -12.95
C GLY A 94 -0.48 -6.70 -11.90
N PRO A 95 -1.50 -6.82 -11.05
CA PRO A 95 -1.92 -5.76 -10.13
C PRO A 95 -0.83 -5.32 -9.13
N VAL A 96 -0.56 -4.02 -9.06
CA VAL A 96 0.52 -3.46 -8.22
C VAL A 96 0.28 -3.59 -6.72
N ILE A 97 -0.97 -3.75 -6.30
CA ILE A 97 -1.34 -3.99 -4.90
C ILE A 97 -0.69 -5.26 -4.33
N ASN A 98 -0.34 -6.24 -5.18
CA ASN A 98 0.32 -7.46 -4.74
C ASN A 98 1.82 -7.27 -4.46
N PHE A 99 2.42 -6.17 -4.95
CA PHE A 99 3.85 -5.86 -4.80
C PHE A 99 4.15 -4.82 -3.72
N TRP A 100 3.13 -4.22 -3.08
CA TRP A 100 3.34 -3.14 -2.11
C TRP A 100 3.95 -3.60 -0.77
N SER A 101 4.54 -2.66 -0.04
CA SER A 101 5.28 -2.95 1.20
C SER A 101 4.45 -2.93 2.48
N MET A 102 3.17 -2.54 2.44
CA MET A 102 2.36 -2.27 3.65
C MET A 102 2.33 -3.45 4.64
N ARG A 103 2.19 -4.69 4.15
CA ARG A 103 2.17 -5.88 5.01
C ARG A 103 3.54 -6.20 5.61
N TYR A 104 4.62 -5.97 4.87
CA TYR A 104 5.99 -6.18 5.36
C TYR A 104 6.32 -5.16 6.46
N GLU A 105 5.94 -3.90 6.27
CA GLU A 105 6.10 -2.86 7.29
C GLU A 105 5.27 -3.15 8.55
N ALA A 106 4.04 -3.65 8.40
CA ALA A 106 3.21 -4.08 9.51
C ALA A 106 3.86 -5.24 10.29
N LYS A 107 4.49 -6.22 9.60
CA LYS A 107 5.20 -7.34 10.24
C LYS A 107 6.36 -6.85 11.12
N HIS A 108 7.07 -5.78 10.73
CA HIS A 108 8.14 -5.20 11.54
C HIS A 108 7.69 -4.67 12.91
N ARG A 109 6.40 -4.36 13.10
CA ARG A 109 5.86 -3.87 14.37
C ARG A 109 6.16 -4.82 15.54
N ILE A 110 6.01 -6.14 15.32
CA ILE A 110 6.21 -7.17 16.35
C ILE A 110 7.67 -7.16 16.83
N SER A 111 8.61 -7.11 15.89
CA SER A 111 10.05 -7.03 16.18
C SER A 111 10.40 -5.73 16.89
N LYS A 112 9.83 -4.58 16.48
CA LYS A 112 10.05 -3.28 17.13
C LYS A 112 9.57 -3.26 18.58
N ILE A 113 8.39 -3.81 18.86
CA ILE A 113 7.86 -3.93 20.24
C ILE A 113 8.79 -4.79 21.08
N SER A 114 9.17 -5.95 20.56
CA SER A 114 10.05 -6.90 21.24
C SER A 114 11.44 -6.31 21.54
N ALA A 115 11.99 -5.54 20.60
CA ALA A 115 13.27 -4.88 20.76
C ALA A 115 13.24 -3.79 21.85
N ARG A 116 12.14 -3.03 21.92
CA ARG A 116 11.93 -2.00 22.94
C ARG A 116 11.78 -2.60 24.34
N SER A 117 11.08 -3.73 24.46
CA SER A 117 10.91 -4.42 25.74
C SER A 117 12.16 -5.20 26.20
N SER A 118 13.13 -5.45 25.30
CA SER A 118 14.34 -6.20 25.65
C SER A 118 15.41 -5.27 26.23
N PHE A 119 15.82 -5.56 27.47
CA PHE A 119 16.96 -4.93 28.12
C PHE A 119 18.31 -5.50 27.65
N ASN A 120 18.33 -6.71 27.09
CA ASN A 120 19.55 -7.30 26.52
C ASN A 120 19.80 -6.74 25.10
N ARG A 121 20.94 -6.05 24.93
CA ARG A 121 21.38 -5.43 23.67
C ARG A 121 22.63 -6.06 23.07
N ARG A 122 23.18 -7.14 23.65
CA ARG A 122 24.42 -7.78 23.19
C ARG A 122 24.28 -8.33 21.77
N ASN A 123 23.15 -8.96 21.45
CA ASN A 123 22.81 -9.38 20.09
C ASN A 123 21.29 -9.31 19.88
N ILE A 124 20.80 -8.13 19.51
CA ILE A 124 19.36 -7.90 19.35
C ILE A 124 18.75 -8.73 18.22
N CYS A 125 19.47 -8.93 17.12
CA CYS A 125 19.00 -9.71 15.97
C CYS A 125 18.74 -11.16 16.36
N LEU A 126 19.66 -11.79 17.11
CA LEU A 126 19.49 -13.14 17.62
C LEU A 126 18.27 -13.24 18.54
N THR A 127 18.12 -12.32 19.50
CA THR A 127 16.97 -12.28 20.41
C THR A 127 15.64 -12.16 19.65
N LEU A 128 15.57 -11.28 18.66
CA LEU A 128 14.38 -11.11 17.83
C LEU A 128 14.08 -12.36 16.98
N ALA A 129 15.11 -13.00 16.42
CA ALA A 129 14.97 -14.22 15.65
C ALA A 129 14.44 -15.39 16.51
N ILE A 130 15.01 -15.61 17.69
CA ILE A 130 14.56 -16.64 18.63
C ILE A 130 13.10 -16.40 19.01
N ARG A 131 12.74 -15.16 19.36
CA ARG A 131 11.36 -14.82 19.72
C ARG A 131 10.39 -15.05 18.57
N HIS A 132 10.77 -14.70 17.33
CA HIS A 132 9.96 -14.98 16.15
C HIS A 132 9.75 -16.48 15.94
N GLN A 133 10.80 -17.30 16.11
CA GLN A 133 10.70 -18.76 15.98
C GLN A 133 9.80 -19.38 17.05
N LEU A 134 9.87 -18.92 18.30
CA LEU A 134 9.00 -19.38 19.36
C LEU A 134 7.52 -19.07 19.09
N GLN A 135 7.21 -17.85 18.60
CA GLN A 135 5.85 -17.49 18.19
C GLN A 135 5.33 -18.37 17.05
N LEU A 136 6.21 -18.71 16.10
CA LEU A 136 5.87 -19.59 14.99
C LEU A 136 5.59 -21.03 15.48
N ASN A 137 6.43 -21.58 16.36
CA ASN A 137 6.24 -22.90 16.97
C ASN A 137 4.90 -22.99 17.72
N GLU A 138 4.54 -21.95 18.47
CA GLU A 138 3.26 -21.89 19.18
C GLU A 138 2.07 -21.97 18.20
N MET A 139 2.14 -21.31 17.05
CA MET A 139 1.09 -21.38 16.03
C MET A 139 0.94 -22.80 15.45
N PHE A 140 2.06 -23.49 15.22
CA PHE A 140 2.06 -24.90 14.77
C PHE A 140 1.44 -25.82 15.83
N SER A 141 1.90 -25.70 17.08
CA SER A 141 1.42 -26.52 18.19
C SER A 141 -0.08 -26.36 18.45
N LYS A 142 -0.62 -25.15 18.25
CA LYS A 142 -2.06 -24.85 18.39
C LYS A 142 -2.90 -25.27 17.19
N GLY A 143 -2.31 -25.84 16.14
CA GLY A 143 -3.04 -26.26 14.93
C GLY A 143 -3.76 -25.12 14.21
N LYS A 144 -3.27 -23.88 14.34
CA LYS A 144 -3.91 -22.69 13.72
C LYS A 144 -3.71 -22.60 12.21
N LEU A 145 -2.91 -23.49 11.64
CA LEU A 145 -2.67 -23.54 10.21
C LEU A 145 -3.69 -24.44 9.52
N ASN A 146 -4.06 -24.06 8.30
CA ASN A 146 -4.96 -24.86 7.49
C ASN A 146 -4.33 -26.23 7.22
N LYS A 147 -5.07 -27.32 7.47
CA LYS A 147 -4.63 -28.70 7.22
C LYS A 147 -4.29 -28.98 5.75
N SER A 148 -4.75 -28.11 4.84
CA SER A 148 -4.45 -28.21 3.41
C SER A 148 -3.04 -27.77 3.03
N VAL A 149 -2.32 -27.07 3.92
CA VAL A 149 -0.96 -26.62 3.63
C VAL A 149 0.02 -27.70 4.06
N ILE A 150 0.46 -28.50 3.10
CA ILE A 150 1.53 -29.48 3.28
C ILE A 150 2.84 -28.72 3.48
N VAL A 151 3.45 -28.85 4.67
CA VAL A 151 4.74 -28.23 5.01
C VAL A 151 5.74 -29.30 5.43
N GLY A 152 6.99 -29.15 4.97
CA GLY A 152 8.09 -30.08 5.22
C GLY A 152 8.36 -31.04 4.07
N PRO A 153 9.53 -31.70 4.05
CA PRO A 153 9.79 -32.78 3.10
C PRO A 153 8.76 -33.89 3.31
N GLN A 154 8.04 -34.24 2.25
CA GLN A 154 7.16 -35.41 2.27
C GLN A 154 8.05 -36.63 2.51
N LYS A 155 7.72 -37.42 3.53
CA LYS A 155 8.29 -38.76 3.63
C LYS A 155 7.73 -39.56 2.46
N GLU A 156 8.60 -39.97 1.55
CA GLU A 156 8.34 -41.11 0.66
C GLU A 156 8.01 -42.36 1.49
#